data_AF-A0A397B5V2-F1
#
_entry.id   AF-A0A397B5V2-F1
#
_cell.length_a   1.000
_cell.length_b   1.000
_cell.length_c   1.000
_cell.angle_alpha   90.00
_cell.angle_beta   90.00
_cell.angle_gamma   90.00
#
_symmetry.space_group_name_H-M   'P 1'
#
loop_
_entity.id
_entity.type
_entity.pdbx_description
1 polymer ?
#
loop_
_entity_poly.entity_id
_entity_poly.type
_entity_poly.pdbx_seq_one_letter_code
_entity_poly.pdbx_strand_id
1 'polypeptide(L)'
;MNRPLVNNMIARGLHGVDFLVCNTDAQHLKTTLTDNRIQMGSELTGGLGCGANPDAGRLAAEASLDEIMERIGNANMVRLVPSWAAPVIAQAALDSGILTVGVVTKVDWSSFSSKLLTVLYDL
;
A
#
# COMPACT_ATOMS: atom_id res chain seq x y z
N MET A 1 2.63 -1.41 -21.00
CA MET A 1 2.81 -2.39 -19.91
C MET A 1 2.76 -1.62 -18.61
N ASN A 2 1.62 -1.66 -17.91
CA ASN A 2 1.40 -0.85 -16.69
C ASN A 2 2.15 -1.53 -15.54
N ARG A 3 3.27 -0.96 -15.09
CA ARG A 3 4.03 -1.49 -13.95
C ARG A 3 3.45 -0.89 -12.66
N PRO A 4 3.24 -1.69 -11.59
CA PRO A 4 2.85 -1.16 -10.28
C PRO A 4 3.76 -0.01 -9.86
N LEU A 5 3.18 1.00 -9.18
CA LEU A 5 3.85 2.27 -8.88
C LEU A 5 5.17 2.07 -8.13
N VAL A 6 5.19 1.16 -7.14
CA VAL A 6 6.38 0.76 -6.39
C VAL A 6 7.47 0.17 -7.28
N ASN A 7 7.12 -0.76 -8.16
CA ASN A 7 8.09 -1.34 -9.10
C ASN A 7 8.68 -0.30 -10.03
N ASN A 8 7.89 0.69 -10.46
CA ASN A 8 8.37 1.80 -11.28
C ASN A 8 9.44 2.61 -10.52
N MET A 9 9.21 2.90 -9.25
CA MET A 9 10.16 3.67 -8.45
C MET A 9 11.44 2.95 -8.11
N ILE A 10 11.34 1.67 -7.76
CA ILE A 10 12.51 0.82 -7.55
C ILE A 10 13.34 0.79 -8.85
N ALA A 11 12.69 0.57 -9.99
CA ALA A 11 13.37 0.57 -11.29
C ALA A 11 13.97 1.93 -11.69
N ARG A 12 13.47 3.04 -11.13
CA ARG A 12 14.02 4.40 -11.35
C ARG A 12 15.16 4.76 -10.39
N GLY A 13 15.54 3.86 -9.49
CA GLY A 13 16.63 4.09 -8.52
C GLY A 13 16.26 5.16 -7.49
N LEU A 14 15.03 5.16 -6.99
CA LEU A 14 14.67 6.03 -5.88
C LEU A 14 15.37 5.54 -4.60
N HIS A 15 16.16 6.40 -3.99
CA HIS A 15 16.97 6.09 -2.80
C HIS A 15 16.49 6.88 -1.57
N GLY A 16 16.94 6.45 -0.39
CA GLY A 16 16.67 7.10 0.89
C GLY A 16 15.27 6.84 1.44
N VAL A 17 14.61 5.77 0.96
CA VAL A 17 13.25 5.40 1.32
C VAL A 17 13.11 3.89 1.37
N ASP A 18 12.33 3.40 2.31
CA ASP A 18 11.95 2.00 2.40
C ASP A 18 10.61 1.75 1.73
N PHE A 19 10.50 0.64 1.01
CA PHE A 19 9.28 0.26 0.29
C PHE A 19 8.56 -0.86 1.01
N LEU A 20 7.38 -0.57 1.55
CA LEU A 20 6.44 -1.57 2.06
C LEU A 20 5.27 -1.73 1.09
N VAL A 21 5.01 -2.95 0.64
CA VAL A 21 3.81 -3.26 -0.18
C VAL A 21 2.90 -4.19 0.60
N CYS A 22 1.80 -3.66 1.10
CA CYS A 22 0.71 -4.52 1.56
C CYS A 22 -0.07 -5.03 0.32
N ASN A 23 -0.75 -6.18 0.29
CA ASN A 23 -1.83 -6.53 -0.67
C ASN A 23 -2.79 -7.61 -0.12
N THR A 24 -4.07 -7.63 -0.48
CA THR A 24 -4.97 -8.76 -0.20
C THR A 24 -4.79 -9.85 -1.26
N ASP A 25 -4.36 -9.48 -2.47
CA ASP A 25 -4.03 -10.40 -3.56
C ASP A 25 -2.58 -10.90 -3.46
N ALA A 26 -2.42 -12.18 -3.18
CA ALA A 26 -1.12 -12.84 -3.07
C ALA A 26 -0.36 -12.93 -4.40
N GLN A 27 -1.08 -13.01 -5.53
CA GLN A 27 -0.46 -13.02 -6.87
C GLN A 27 0.15 -11.66 -7.18
N HIS A 28 -0.56 -10.58 -6.84
CA HIS A 28 -0.02 -9.22 -6.99
C HIS A 28 1.28 -9.06 -6.18
N LEU A 29 1.31 -9.52 -4.93
CA LEU A 29 2.50 -9.46 -4.07
C LEU A 29 3.72 -10.20 -4.63
N LYS A 30 3.51 -11.27 -5.40
CA LYS A 30 4.63 -11.98 -6.04
C LYS A 30 5.29 -11.18 -7.16
N THR A 31 4.57 -10.20 -7.72
CA THR A 31 5.08 -9.35 -8.80
C THR A 31 5.84 -8.12 -8.30
N THR A 32 5.88 -7.87 -6.99
CA THR A 32 6.58 -6.72 -6.41
C THR A 32 8.09 -6.92 -6.44
N LEU A 33 8.84 -5.84 -6.67
CA LEU A 33 10.31 -5.85 -6.66
C LEU A 33 10.91 -5.69 -5.25
N THR A 34 10.09 -5.37 -4.25
CA THR A 34 10.51 -5.34 -2.83
C THR A 34 10.13 -6.65 -2.14
N ASP A 35 11.01 -7.10 -1.25
CA ASP A 35 10.76 -8.24 -0.35
C ASP A 35 9.98 -7.83 0.90
N ASN A 36 9.92 -6.53 1.21
CA ASN A 36 9.14 -6.02 2.33
C ASN A 36 7.67 -5.84 1.91
N ARG A 37 6.90 -6.90 2.13
CA ARG A 37 5.50 -7.00 1.72
C ARG A 37 4.64 -7.72 2.74
N ILE A 38 3.38 -7.34 2.83
CA ILE A 38 2.38 -7.92 3.77
C ILE A 38 1.18 -8.40 2.97
N GLN A 39 0.74 -9.63 3.19
CA GLN A 39 -0.53 -10.08 2.67
C GLN A 39 -1.64 -9.81 3.68
N MET A 40 -2.46 -8.78 3.45
CA MET A 40 -3.51 -8.43 4.42
C MET A 40 -4.74 -9.30 4.27
N GLY A 41 -5.39 -9.60 5.39
CA GLY A 41 -6.63 -10.38 5.40
C GLY A 41 -6.51 -11.71 4.66
N SER A 42 -5.39 -12.42 4.82
CA SER A 42 -5.15 -13.73 4.19
C SER A 42 -6.24 -14.74 4.55
N GLU A 43 -6.71 -14.74 5.80
CA GLU A 43 -7.83 -15.56 6.27
C GLU A 43 -9.18 -15.12 5.68
N LEU A 44 -9.38 -13.82 5.47
CA LEU A 44 -10.64 -13.25 4.95
C LEU A 44 -10.79 -13.46 3.44
N THR A 45 -9.69 -13.40 2.69
CA THR A 45 -9.70 -13.34 1.22
C THR A 45 -9.18 -14.61 0.55
N GLY A 46 -8.55 -15.52 1.32
CA GLY A 46 -7.82 -16.66 0.76
C GLY A 46 -6.67 -16.26 -0.17
N GLY A 47 -6.24 -14.99 -0.12
CA GLY A 47 -5.22 -14.45 -1.03
C GLY A 47 -5.67 -14.15 -2.45
N LEU A 48 -6.98 -14.10 -2.69
CA LEU A 48 -7.58 -13.78 -4.00
C LEU A 48 -7.91 -12.29 -4.17
N GLY A 49 -7.66 -11.47 -3.15
CA GLY A 49 -8.04 -10.07 -3.14
C GLY A 49 -9.42 -9.81 -2.52
N CYS A 50 -9.76 -8.53 -2.34
CA CYS A 50 -11.03 -8.09 -1.73
C CYS A 50 -12.17 -7.88 -2.76
N GLY A 51 -11.91 -8.10 -4.05
CA GLY A 51 -12.92 -8.02 -5.11
C GLY A 51 -13.59 -6.65 -5.25
N ALA A 52 -12.81 -5.56 -5.11
CA ALA A 52 -13.30 -4.18 -5.09
C ALA A 52 -14.33 -3.87 -3.99
N ASN A 53 -14.42 -4.69 -2.94
CA ASN A 53 -15.27 -4.42 -1.79
C ASN A 53 -14.50 -3.55 -0.76
N PRO A 54 -14.93 -2.28 -0.55
CA PRO A 54 -14.25 -1.38 0.39
C PRO A 54 -14.27 -1.88 1.84
N ASP A 55 -15.36 -2.50 2.27
CA ASP A 55 -15.51 -3.02 3.64
C ASP A 55 -14.57 -4.19 3.87
N ALA A 56 -14.45 -5.09 2.90
CA ALA A 56 -13.51 -6.21 2.98
C ALA A 56 -12.05 -5.72 2.98
N GLY A 57 -11.74 -4.69 2.18
CA GLY A 57 -10.42 -4.05 2.19
C GLY A 57 -10.08 -3.39 3.53
N ARG A 58 -11.04 -2.70 4.14
CA ARG A 58 -10.91 -2.10 5.47
C ARG A 58 -10.68 -3.15 6.55
N LEU A 59 -11.51 -4.20 6.58
CA LEU A 59 -11.38 -5.30 7.55
C LEU A 59 -10.05 -6.04 7.40
N ALA A 60 -9.58 -6.25 6.16
CA ALA A 60 -8.27 -6.83 5.91
C ALA A 60 -7.14 -5.94 6.46
N ALA A 61 -7.26 -4.61 6.30
CA ALA A 61 -6.30 -3.66 6.86
C ALA A 61 -6.26 -3.72 8.39
N GLU A 62 -7.43 -3.73 9.02
CA GLU A 62 -7.58 -3.81 10.48
C GLU A 62 -6.99 -5.11 11.03
N ALA A 63 -7.24 -6.24 10.37
CA ALA A 63 -6.70 -7.54 10.77
C ALA A 63 -5.17 -7.62 10.67
N SER A 64 -4.55 -6.81 9.82
CA SER A 64 -3.10 -6.81 9.60
C SER A 64 -2.41 -5.54 10.13
N LEU A 65 -3.14 -4.70 10.88
CA LEU A 65 -2.66 -3.38 11.28
C LEU A 65 -1.40 -3.46 12.15
N ASP A 66 -1.37 -4.40 13.09
CA ASP A 66 -0.23 -4.58 13.99
C ASP A 66 1.05 -4.93 13.21
N GLU A 67 0.96 -5.86 12.24
CA GLU A 67 2.09 -6.21 11.37
C GLU A 67 2.53 -5.02 10.51
N ILE A 68 1.57 -4.26 9.97
CA ILE A 68 1.87 -3.07 9.16
C ILE A 68 2.62 -2.03 10.00
N MET A 69 2.15 -1.77 11.22
CA MET A 69 2.78 -0.80 12.11
C MET A 69 4.15 -1.28 12.61
N GLU A 70 4.32 -2.59 12.84
CA GLU A 70 5.63 -3.16 13.15
C GLU A 70 6.63 -2.95 12.00
N ARG A 71 6.20 -3.16 10.75
CA ARG A 71 7.05 -2.90 9.56
C ARG A 71 7.33 -1.42 9.34
N ILE A 72 6.39 -0.54 9.68
CA ILE A 72 6.59 0.92 9.62
C ILE A 72 7.58 1.37 10.70
N GLY A 73 7.51 0.77 11.89
CA GLY A 73 8.41 1.05 13.00
C GLY A 73 8.48 2.54 13.35
N ASN A 74 9.70 3.04 13.55
CA ASN A 74 9.97 4.44 13.94
C ASN A 74 10.13 5.38 12.73
N ALA A 75 9.42 5.13 11.63
CA ALA A 75 9.51 5.99 10.45
C ALA A 75 9.16 7.44 10.80
N ASN A 76 9.95 8.41 10.33
CA ASN A 76 9.65 9.82 10.54
C ASN A 76 8.46 10.30 9.68
N MET A 77 8.23 9.63 8.54
CA MET A 77 7.20 9.99 7.59
C MET A 77 6.74 8.75 6.82
N VAL A 78 5.42 8.65 6.62
CA VAL A 78 4.79 7.62 5.79
C VAL A 78 4.03 8.28 4.63
N ARG A 79 4.21 7.75 3.41
CA ARG A 79 3.50 8.18 2.21
C ARG A 79 2.56 7.10 1.72
N LEU A 80 1.27 7.41 1.67
CA LEU A 80 0.20 6.50 1.29
C LEU A 80 -0.39 6.90 -0.07
N VAL A 81 -0.59 5.96 -0.97
CA VAL A 81 -1.42 6.12 -2.18
C VAL A 81 -2.92 5.88 -1.89
N PRO A 82 -3.86 5.97 -2.84
CA PRO A 82 -5.25 5.63 -2.55
C PRO A 82 -5.45 4.11 -2.52
N SER A 83 -6.05 3.60 -1.44
CA SER A 83 -6.68 2.27 -1.41
C SER A 83 -7.72 2.18 -0.30
N TRP A 84 -8.49 1.10 -0.29
CA TRP A 84 -9.46 0.81 0.79
C TRP A 84 -8.82 0.63 2.17
N ALA A 85 -7.54 0.28 2.22
CA ALA A 85 -6.76 0.16 3.45
C ALA A 85 -6.15 1.49 3.90
N ALA A 86 -6.00 2.45 2.97
CA ALA A 86 -5.25 3.69 3.21
C ALA A 86 -5.78 4.49 4.42
N PRO A 87 -7.10 4.68 4.61
CA PRO A 87 -7.60 5.45 5.74
C PRO A 87 -7.25 4.83 7.10
N VAL A 88 -7.30 3.49 7.20
CA VAL A 88 -6.98 2.75 8.43
C VAL A 88 -5.51 2.93 8.79
N ILE A 89 -4.62 2.71 7.81
CA ILE A 89 -3.17 2.83 8.01
C ILE A 89 -2.77 4.28 8.28
N ALA A 90 -3.40 5.24 7.59
CA ALA A 90 -3.16 6.67 7.81
C ALA A 90 -3.49 7.08 9.24
N GLN A 91 -4.64 6.64 9.75
CA GLN A 91 -5.07 6.94 11.11
C GLN A 91 -4.07 6.38 12.13
N ALA A 92 -3.67 5.11 11.99
CA ALA A 92 -2.72 4.48 12.90
C ALA A 92 -1.33 5.17 12.89
N ALA A 93 -0.85 5.58 11.72
CA ALA A 93 0.40 6.33 11.59
C ALA A 93 0.32 7.72 12.25
N LEU A 94 -0.80 8.43 12.06
CA LEU A 94 -1.05 9.72 12.71
C LEU A 94 -1.10 9.58 14.24
N ASP A 95 -1.80 8.57 14.75
CA ASP A 95 -1.92 8.30 16.19
C ASP A 95 -0.55 7.93 16.81
N SER A 96 0.35 7.39 16.00
CA SER A 96 1.74 7.09 16.37
C SER A 96 2.70 8.28 16.24
N GLY A 97 2.20 9.47 15.89
CA GLY A 97 3.01 10.69 15.74
C GLY A 97 3.86 10.75 14.48
N ILE A 98 3.56 9.92 13.47
CA ILE A 98 4.30 9.86 12.21
C ILE A 98 3.74 10.91 11.23
N LEU A 99 4.61 11.67 10.57
CA LEU A 99 4.20 12.58 9.50
C LEU A 99 3.54 11.78 8.37
N THR A 100 2.23 11.91 8.21
CA THR A 100 1.47 11.10 7.26
C THR A 100 1.05 11.95 6.06
N VAL A 101 1.51 11.56 4.88
CA VAL A 101 1.24 12.28 3.62
C VAL A 101 0.45 11.36 2.67
N GLY A 102 -0.80 11.74 2.40
CA GLY A 102 -1.63 11.10 1.39
C GLY A 102 -1.32 11.62 -0.01
N VAL A 103 -1.04 10.71 -0.92
CA VAL A 103 -0.72 10.99 -2.32
C VAL A 103 -1.87 10.43 -3.16
N VAL A 104 -2.78 11.31 -3.56
CA VAL A 104 -3.91 10.91 -4.40
C VAL A 104 -3.61 11.24 -5.87
N THR A 105 -3.87 10.29 -6.75
CA THR A 105 -3.88 10.57 -8.20
C THR A 105 -5.33 10.78 -8.61
N LYS A 106 -5.63 11.91 -9.24
CA LYS A 106 -6.94 12.11 -9.88
C LYS A 106 -7.02 11.20 -11.10
N VAL A 107 -7.90 10.20 -11.06
CA VAL A 107 -8.14 9.32 -12.19
C VAL A 107 -8.98 10.05 -13.24
N ASP A 108 -8.38 10.33 -14.39
CA ASP A 108 -9.11 10.55 -15.65
C ASP A 108 -9.08 9.21 -16.38
N TRP A 109 -10.24 8.69 -16.78
CA TRP A 109 -10.39 7.39 -17.43
C TRP A 109 -9.62 7.28 -18.77
N SER A 110 -9.04 8.37 -19.27
CA SER A 110 -8.47 8.44 -20.62
C SER A 110 -6.96 8.66 -20.74
N SER A 111 -6.19 9.04 -19.70
CA SER A 111 -4.77 9.42 -19.90
C SER A 111 -3.87 9.22 -18.68
N PHE A 112 -2.81 8.41 -18.83
CA PHE A 112 -1.83 8.07 -17.79
C PHE A 112 -0.54 8.91 -17.93
N SER A 113 -0.12 9.65 -16.89
CA SER A 113 1.29 10.04 -16.70
C SER A 113 1.63 10.64 -15.31
N SER A 114 2.76 10.15 -14.77
CA SER A 114 3.75 10.78 -13.86
C SER A 114 3.77 10.55 -12.32
N LYS A 115 4.81 9.80 -11.89
CA LYS A 115 5.74 9.84 -10.72
C LYS A 115 5.23 10.09 -9.28
N LEU A 116 5.37 9.11 -8.35
CA LEU A 116 5.41 9.36 -6.89
C LEU A 116 5.72 8.12 -6.01
N LEU A 117 6.22 8.32 -4.77
CA LEU A 117 6.50 7.35 -3.68
C LEU A 117 5.32 6.97 -2.79
N THR A 118 5.18 5.66 -2.62
CA THR A 118 3.93 4.95 -2.37
C THR A 118 4.19 3.73 -1.50
N VAL A 119 3.58 3.71 -0.32
CA VAL A 119 3.01 2.49 0.25
C VAL A 119 1.58 2.45 -0.29
N LEU A 120 1.16 1.36 -0.95
CA LEU A 120 -0.22 0.84 -1.05
C LEU A 120 -0.47 -0.07 -2.26
N TYR A 121 -1.62 -0.75 -2.20
CA TYR A 121 -2.10 -1.71 -3.15
C TYR A 121 -3.60 -1.65 -3.43
N ASP A 122 -3.96 -2.35 -4.49
CA ASP A 122 -5.02 -2.14 -5.48
C ASP A 122 -6.50 -2.08 -5.03
N LEU A 123 -7.31 -1.55 -5.96
CA LEU A 123 -8.77 -1.65 -6.03
C LEU A 123 -9.23 -3.09 -6.29
#